data_AF-A0AAD5A7J8-F1
#
_entry.id   AF-A0AAD5A7J8-F1
#
_cell.length_a   1.000
_cell.length_b   1.000
_cell.length_c   1.000
_cell.angle_alpha   90.00
_cell.angle_beta   90.00
_cell.angle_gamma   90.00
#
_symmetry.space_group_name_H-M   'P 1'
#
loop_
_entity.id
_entity.type
_entity.pdbx_description
1 polymer ?
#
loop_
_entity_poly.entity_id
_entity_poly.type
_entity_poly.pdbx_seq_one_letter_code
_entity_poly.pdbx_strand_id
1 'polypeptide(L)'
;MHPPENFYHLIPREEVKSEKAPRYMSQFRQQVKQEQKLNKASHRTMGPAKVEVSSPDKFLKKHSKEPKLPEKKPFSYREVLPRKPSIPAKTEQLFAGGHAQRDFVRRNAVENIKAVPRKPKPASVHTRHGDKELLENSGLVPKYIKRMVSEREV
;
A
#
# COMPACT_ATOMS: atom_id res chain seq x y z
N MET A 1 -44.77 -38.88 -41.77
CA MET A 1 -45.92 -38.69 -40.85
C MET A 1 -45.91 -39.86 -39.88
N HIS A 2 -45.50 -39.62 -38.63
CA HIS A 2 -45.62 -40.65 -37.58
C HIS A 2 -47.01 -40.56 -36.95
N PRO A 3 -47.57 -41.70 -36.50
CA PRO A 3 -48.88 -41.69 -35.87
C PRO A 3 -48.84 -40.78 -34.63
N PRO A 4 -49.95 -40.07 -34.33
CA PRO A 4 -50.02 -39.17 -33.17
C PRO A 4 -49.86 -39.93 -31.85
N GLU A 5 -50.15 -41.23 -31.84
CA GLU A 5 -50.02 -42.11 -30.69
C GLU A 5 -48.93 -43.14 -30.96
N ASN A 6 -48.02 -43.31 -29.99
CA ASN A 6 -46.94 -44.27 -30.06
C ASN A 6 -47.04 -45.21 -28.85
N PHE A 7 -47.13 -46.52 -29.11
CA PHE A 7 -47.32 -47.57 -28.11
C PHE A 7 -46.30 -47.49 -26.95
N TYR A 8 -45.06 -47.08 -27.24
CA TYR A 8 -44.01 -46.92 -26.23
C TYR A 8 -44.22 -45.76 -25.25
N HIS A 9 -45.15 -44.85 -25.52
CA HIS A 9 -45.51 -43.73 -24.63
C HIS A 9 -46.77 -44.01 -23.79
N LEU A 10 -47.35 -45.21 -23.88
CA LEU A 10 -48.54 -45.61 -23.10
C LEU A 10 -48.23 -45.86 -21.62
N ILE A 11 -46.96 -46.18 -21.30
CA ILE A 11 -46.50 -46.33 -19.92
C ILE A 11 -45.88 -45.00 -19.48
N PRO A 12 -46.45 -44.32 -18.46
CA PRO A 12 -45.85 -43.11 -17.92
C PRO A 12 -44.41 -43.38 -17.49
N ARG A 13 -43.48 -42.58 -17.99
CA ARG A 13 -42.09 -42.65 -17.52
C ARG A 13 -42.05 -42.11 -16.10
N GLU A 14 -41.32 -42.80 -15.23
CA GLU A 14 -41.13 -42.33 -13.86
C GLU A 14 -40.48 -40.95 -13.89
N GLU A 15 -41.21 -39.94 -13.43
CA GLU A 15 -40.70 -38.58 -13.32
C GLU A 15 -39.61 -38.54 -12.25
N VAL A 16 -38.37 -38.35 -12.66
CA VAL A 16 -37.25 -38.17 -11.73
C VAL A 16 -37.45 -36.86 -10.98
N LYS A 17 -37.94 -36.95 -9.74
CA LYS A 17 -38.13 -35.78 -8.88
C LYS A 17 -36.77 -35.17 -8.57
N SER A 18 -36.50 -33.99 -9.13
CA SER A 18 -35.27 -33.26 -8.82
C SER A 18 -35.26 -32.85 -7.34
N GLU A 19 -34.22 -33.21 -6.61
CA GLU A 19 -34.04 -32.77 -5.24
C GLU A 19 -33.79 -31.26 -5.18
N LYS A 20 -34.46 -30.58 -4.25
CA LYS A 20 -34.25 -29.14 -4.04
C LYS A 20 -32.86 -28.93 -3.42
N ALA A 21 -32.14 -27.93 -3.92
CA ALA A 21 -30.86 -27.54 -3.34
C ALA A 21 -31.01 -27.18 -1.85
N PRO A 22 -30.00 -27.48 -1.02
CA PRO A 22 -30.02 -27.12 0.39
C PRO A 22 -30.13 -25.61 0.56
N ARG A 23 -30.88 -25.19 1.59
CA ARG A 23 -31.05 -23.77 1.91
C ARG A 23 -29.70 -23.17 2.32
N TYR A 24 -29.38 -22.00 1.76
CA TYR A 24 -28.22 -21.23 2.18
C TYR A 24 -28.20 -21.01 3.70
N MET A 25 -27.02 -21.18 4.30
CA MET A 25 -26.76 -20.86 5.70
C MET A 25 -25.62 -19.85 5.77
N SER A 26 -25.79 -18.79 6.57
CA SER A 26 -24.74 -17.80 6.80
C SER A 26 -23.49 -18.45 7.41
N GLN A 27 -22.32 -18.07 6.88
CA GLN A 27 -21.01 -18.48 7.38
C GLN A 27 -20.81 -18.07 8.86
N PHE A 28 -21.39 -16.94 9.27
CA PHE A 28 -21.25 -16.39 10.62
C PHE A 28 -22.25 -16.96 11.63
N ARG A 29 -23.07 -17.95 11.24
CA ARG A 29 -24.10 -18.52 12.13
C ARG A 29 -23.54 -19.01 13.46
N GLN A 30 -22.34 -19.61 13.45
CA GLN A 30 -21.71 -20.12 14.67
C GLN A 30 -21.22 -18.99 15.58
N GLN A 31 -20.62 -17.95 14.99
CA GLN A 31 -20.17 -16.76 15.71
C GLN A 31 -21.34 -16.07 16.42
N VAL A 32 -22.45 -15.83 15.72
CA VAL A 32 -23.65 -15.21 16.31
C VAL A 32 -24.19 -16.03 17.49
N LYS A 33 -24.17 -17.37 17.41
CA LYS A 33 -24.58 -18.22 18.53
C LYS A 33 -23.66 -18.08 19.75
N GLN A 34 -22.35 -17.94 19.54
CA GLN A 34 -21.40 -17.76 20.62
C GLN A 34 -21.57 -16.39 21.28
N GLU A 35 -21.62 -15.31 20.49
CA GLU A 35 -21.82 -13.94 20.98
C GLU A 35 -23.13 -13.81 21.78
N GLN A 36 -24.22 -14.40 21.29
CA GLN A 36 -25.50 -14.43 22.01
C GLN A 36 -25.44 -15.20 23.34
N LYS A 37 -24.58 -16.21 23.46
CA LYS A 37 -24.40 -16.97 24.71
C LYS A 37 -23.51 -16.24 25.70
N LEU A 38 -22.43 -15.60 25.23
CA LEU A 38 -21.48 -14.87 26.08
C LEU A 38 -22.17 -13.75 26.87
N ASN A 39 -23.15 -13.07 26.26
CA ASN A 39 -23.86 -11.97 26.88
C ASN A 39 -25.04 -12.38 27.78
N LYS A 40 -25.32 -13.68 27.92
CA LYS A 40 -26.39 -14.20 28.77
C LYS A 40 -25.85 -14.50 30.17
N ALA A 41 -26.44 -13.86 31.17
CA ALA A 41 -26.26 -14.23 32.57
C ALA A 41 -27.52 -14.94 33.08
N SER A 42 -27.36 -15.98 33.90
CA SER A 42 -28.43 -16.93 34.26
C SER A 42 -29.58 -16.31 35.05
N HIS A 43 -29.34 -15.22 35.78
CA HIS A 43 -30.34 -14.58 36.64
C HIS A 43 -30.22 -13.05 36.63
N ARG A 44 -29.95 -12.45 35.45
CA ARG A 44 -29.72 -10.99 35.32
C ARG A 44 -30.95 -10.13 35.63
N THR A 45 -32.15 -10.58 35.28
CA THR A 45 -33.38 -9.77 35.39
C THR A 45 -34.02 -9.86 36.77
N MET A 46 -34.25 -11.09 37.28
CA MET A 46 -35.01 -11.31 38.52
C MET A 46 -34.18 -11.90 39.67
N GLY A 47 -32.88 -12.15 39.48
CA GLY A 47 -32.05 -12.81 40.49
C GLY A 47 -32.41 -14.30 40.68
N PRO A 48 -31.73 -14.99 41.62
CA PRO A 48 -32.03 -16.38 41.95
C PRO A 48 -33.38 -16.48 42.69
N ALA A 49 -34.13 -17.56 42.45
CA ALA A 49 -35.43 -17.78 43.09
C ALA A 49 -35.36 -17.88 44.63
N LYS A 50 -34.24 -18.41 45.13
CA LYS A 50 -33.91 -18.42 46.56
C LYS A 50 -32.45 -18.00 46.70
N VAL A 51 -32.21 -16.91 47.45
CA VAL A 51 -30.86 -16.42 47.72
C VAL A 51 -30.20 -17.35 48.73
N GLU A 52 -29.07 -17.94 48.34
CA GLU A 52 -28.26 -18.75 49.25
C GLU A 52 -27.60 -17.85 50.29
N VAL A 53 -27.97 -18.02 51.55
CA VAL A 53 -27.34 -17.32 52.67
C VAL A 53 -26.15 -18.16 53.14
N SER A 54 -24.96 -17.56 53.18
CA SER A 54 -23.77 -18.24 53.68
C SER A 54 -23.90 -18.54 55.18
N SER A 55 -23.43 -19.73 55.61
CA SER A 55 -23.31 -20.06 57.03
C SER A 55 -22.48 -19.00 57.78
N PRO A 56 -22.82 -18.64 59.04
CA PRO A 56 -22.07 -17.69 59.86
C PRO A 56 -20.58 -18.00 59.98
N ASP A 57 -20.20 -19.28 59.90
CA ASP A 57 -18.79 -19.72 59.94
C ASP A 57 -17.98 -19.26 58.72
N LYS A 58 -18.66 -18.97 57.60
CA LYS A 58 -18.06 -18.50 56.33
C LYS A 58 -18.12 -16.98 56.22
N PHE A 59 -17.78 -16.28 57.29
CA PHE A 59 -17.69 -14.82 57.31
C PHE A 59 -16.55 -14.30 56.42
N LEU A 60 -16.67 -13.05 55.99
CA LEU A 60 -15.69 -12.40 55.13
C LEU A 60 -14.37 -12.15 55.90
N LYS A 61 -13.27 -12.74 55.43
CA LYS A 61 -11.93 -12.53 55.98
C LYS A 61 -11.20 -11.39 55.27
N LYS A 62 -10.22 -10.78 55.94
CA LYS A 62 -9.35 -9.74 55.38
C LYS A 62 -8.72 -10.22 54.06
N HIS A 63 -8.70 -9.37 53.04
CA HIS A 63 -8.12 -9.65 51.71
C HIS A 63 -8.73 -10.82 50.92
N SER A 64 -9.89 -11.37 51.33
CA SER A 64 -10.50 -12.55 50.67
C SER A 64 -11.03 -12.28 49.25
N LYS A 65 -11.44 -11.05 48.96
CA LYS A 65 -11.96 -10.63 47.64
C LYS A 65 -10.93 -9.91 46.78
N GLU A 66 -9.70 -9.76 47.27
CA GLU A 66 -8.68 -9.05 46.51
C GLU A 66 -8.21 -9.91 45.33
N PRO A 67 -8.17 -9.33 44.11
CA PRO A 67 -7.69 -10.05 42.95
C PRO A 67 -6.19 -10.34 43.12
N LYS A 68 -5.82 -11.62 43.06
CA LYS A 68 -4.41 -12.03 43.05
C LYS A 68 -3.82 -11.71 41.68
N LEU A 69 -3.00 -10.67 41.61
CA LEU A 69 -2.27 -10.34 40.40
C LEU A 69 -1.18 -11.38 40.14
N PRO A 70 -0.97 -11.79 38.87
CA PRO A 70 0.15 -12.64 38.52
C PRO A 70 1.49 -11.93 38.77
N GLU A 71 2.56 -12.71 38.88
CA GLU A 71 3.92 -12.17 39.03
C GLU A 71 4.29 -11.23 37.87
N LYS A 72 5.02 -10.16 38.19
CA LYS A 72 5.46 -9.16 37.21
C LYS A 72 6.42 -9.80 36.23
N LYS A 73 5.98 -9.99 35.00
CA LYS A 73 6.83 -10.38 33.87
C LYS A 73 7.24 -9.14 33.09
N PRO A 74 8.46 -9.09 32.51
CA PRO A 74 8.83 -8.04 31.59
C PRO A 74 7.83 -8.02 30.43
N PHE A 75 7.22 -6.85 30.21
CA PHE A 75 6.28 -6.65 29.13
C PHE A 75 7.03 -6.64 27.80
N SER A 76 6.67 -7.53 26.88
CA SER A 76 7.21 -7.58 25.52
C SER A 76 6.07 -7.44 24.52
N TYR A 77 6.21 -6.52 23.56
CA TYR A 77 5.30 -6.43 22.43
C TYR A 77 5.50 -7.65 21.52
N ARG A 78 4.44 -8.23 20.92
CA ARG A 78 4.61 -9.33 19.95
C ARG A 78 5.39 -8.92 18.68
N GLU A 79 5.54 -7.62 18.47
CA GLU A 79 6.20 -7.01 17.31
C GLU A 79 7.30 -6.05 17.79
N VAL A 80 8.30 -6.55 18.53
CA VAL A 80 9.50 -5.75 18.89
C VAL A 80 10.50 -5.72 17.73
N LEU A 81 10.03 -5.49 16.50
CA LEU A 81 10.93 -5.02 15.47
C LEU A 81 10.95 -3.50 15.56
N PRO A 82 12.12 -2.88 15.82
CA PRO A 82 12.20 -1.44 15.82
C PRO A 82 11.81 -0.94 14.43
N ARG A 83 10.65 -0.27 14.34
CA ARG A 83 10.15 0.32 13.08
C ARG A 83 11.09 1.38 12.51
N LYS A 84 11.99 1.91 13.36
CA LYS A 84 12.96 2.93 13.02
C LYS A 84 14.37 2.31 13.00
N PRO A 85 15.22 2.67 12.04
CA PRO A 85 16.62 2.24 12.05
C PRO A 85 17.32 2.76 13.30
N SER A 86 18.37 2.05 13.72
CA SER A 86 19.25 2.51 14.80
C SER A 86 19.92 3.82 14.42
N ILE A 87 20.06 4.70 15.40
CA ILE A 87 20.78 5.96 15.24
C ILE A 87 22.27 5.61 15.05
N PRO A 88 22.97 6.21 14.06
CA PRO A 88 24.39 5.95 13.84
C PRO A 88 25.20 6.33 15.08
N ALA A 89 26.27 5.58 15.33
CA ALA A 89 27.13 5.81 16.49
C ALA A 89 27.96 7.09 16.33
N LYS A 90 28.33 7.76 17.43
CA LYS A 90 29.19 8.95 17.38
C LYS A 90 30.57 8.67 16.78
N THR A 91 31.04 7.43 16.89
CA THR A 91 32.30 6.94 16.34
C THR A 91 32.22 6.62 14.85
N GLU A 92 31.02 6.44 14.30
CA GLU A 92 30.83 6.31 12.86
C GLU A 92 31.03 7.69 12.26
N GLN A 93 32.24 7.92 11.77
CA GLN A 93 32.54 9.09 10.97
C GLN A 93 31.68 9.00 9.71
N LEU A 94 30.61 9.81 9.69
CA LEU A 94 29.96 10.16 8.43
C LEU A 94 31.09 10.53 7.49
N PHE A 95 31.12 9.97 6.29
CA PHE A 95 32.07 10.35 5.24
C PHE A 95 31.76 11.80 4.86
N ALA A 96 32.16 12.72 5.74
CA ALA A 96 31.93 14.13 5.67
C ALA A 96 32.92 14.60 4.62
N GLY A 97 32.41 14.60 3.38
CA GLY A 97 33.04 15.01 2.15
C GLY A 97 34.52 15.29 2.34
N GLY A 98 35.33 14.22 2.29
CA GLY A 98 36.77 14.34 2.46
C GLY A 98 37.22 15.52 1.63
N HIS A 99 37.80 16.53 2.29
CA HIS A 99 38.39 17.67 1.61
C HIS A 99 39.48 17.09 0.73
N ALA A 100 39.11 16.72 -0.49
CA ALA A 100 40.05 16.14 -1.42
C ALA A 100 41.10 17.23 -1.57
N GLN A 101 42.34 16.92 -1.20
CA GLN A 101 43.48 17.82 -1.24
C GLN A 101 43.76 18.11 -2.72
N ARG A 102 42.90 18.92 -3.33
CA ARG A 102 42.84 19.21 -4.75
C ARG A 102 42.99 20.72 -4.85
N ASP A 103 44.00 21.12 -5.60
CA ASP A 103 44.25 22.54 -5.87
C ASP A 103 43.19 23.05 -6.83
N PHE A 104 42.13 23.65 -6.28
CA PHE A 104 41.05 24.26 -7.08
C PHE A 104 41.58 25.31 -8.06
N VAL A 105 42.63 26.05 -7.67
CA VAL A 105 43.29 27.03 -8.54
C VAL A 105 43.85 26.36 -9.80
N ARG A 106 44.62 25.27 -9.64
CA ARG A 106 45.22 24.56 -10.77
C ARG A 106 44.15 23.87 -11.62
N ARG A 107 43.14 23.27 -10.99
CA ARG A 107 42.02 22.62 -11.68
C ARG A 107 41.25 23.62 -12.54
N ASN A 108 40.86 24.75 -11.97
CA ASN A 108 40.10 25.80 -12.66
C ASN A 108 40.92 26.39 -13.82
N ALA A 109 42.23 26.57 -13.64
CA ALA A 109 43.12 27.03 -14.71
C ALA A 109 43.14 26.03 -15.89
N VAL A 110 43.33 24.74 -15.61
CA VAL A 110 43.31 23.69 -16.64
C VAL A 110 41.93 23.59 -17.31
N GLU A 111 40.85 23.71 -16.55
CA GLU A 111 39.48 23.69 -17.08
C GLU A 111 39.22 24.86 -18.02
N ASN A 112 39.63 26.07 -17.64
CA ASN A 112 39.52 27.26 -18.50
C ASN A 112 40.38 27.16 -19.76
N ILE A 113 41.61 26.64 -19.66
CA ILE A 113 42.48 26.42 -20.83
C ILE A 113 41.85 25.41 -21.81
N LYS A 114 41.21 24.37 -21.27
CA LYS A 114 40.56 23.32 -22.06
C LYS A 114 39.15 23.69 -22.51
N ALA A 115 38.57 24.77 -22.01
CA ALA A 115 37.22 25.17 -22.34
C ALA A 115 37.15 25.62 -23.80
N VAL A 116 36.27 24.98 -24.57
CA VAL A 116 36.03 25.37 -25.97
C VAL A 116 35.29 26.71 -25.97
N PRO A 117 35.77 27.72 -26.76
CA PRO A 117 35.10 29.00 -26.84
C PRO A 117 33.69 28.83 -27.37
N ARG A 118 32.74 29.59 -26.79
CA ARG A 118 31.36 29.59 -27.26
C ARG A 118 31.33 30.02 -28.72
N LYS A 119 30.78 29.16 -29.58
CA LYS A 119 30.59 29.49 -30.99
C LYS A 119 29.60 30.65 -31.09
N PRO A 120 29.92 31.75 -31.82
CA PRO A 120 28.99 32.85 -31.99
C PRO A 120 27.76 32.38 -32.75
N LYS A 121 26.60 32.94 -32.41
CA LYS A 121 25.37 32.69 -33.19
C LYS A 121 25.56 33.29 -34.59
N PRO A 122 25.21 32.57 -35.66
CA PRO A 122 25.28 33.12 -37.01
C PRO A 122 24.30 34.29 -37.12
N ALA A 123 24.82 35.47 -37.44
CA ALA A 123 24.05 36.70 -37.58
C ALA A 123 24.59 37.51 -38.77
N SER A 124 23.69 38.16 -39.48
CA SER A 124 24.02 39.08 -40.56
C SER A 124 24.06 40.51 -40.02
N VAL A 125 25.04 41.30 -40.44
CA VAL A 125 25.19 42.71 -40.04
C VAL A 125 25.00 43.57 -41.27
N HIS A 126 23.99 44.43 -41.26
CA HIS A 126 23.60 45.23 -42.42
C HIS A 126 23.97 46.72 -42.29
N THR A 127 24.15 47.23 -41.07
CA THR A 127 24.51 48.64 -40.80
C THR A 127 25.93 48.79 -40.27
N ARG A 128 26.59 49.92 -40.58
CA ARG A 128 27.92 50.26 -40.03
C ARG A 128 27.91 50.47 -38.51
N HIS A 129 26.72 50.66 -37.91
CA HIS A 129 26.49 50.81 -36.48
C HIS A 129 26.36 49.48 -35.73
N GLY A 130 26.34 48.35 -36.45
CA GLY A 130 26.38 47.02 -35.85
C GLY A 130 25.01 46.44 -35.52
N ASP A 131 23.92 46.90 -36.15
CA ASP A 131 22.62 46.23 -36.06
C ASP A 131 22.72 44.84 -36.69
N LYS A 132 22.32 43.81 -35.92
CA LYS A 132 22.48 42.41 -36.31
C LYS A 132 21.14 41.70 -36.33
N GLU A 133 20.88 40.98 -37.41
CA GLU A 133 19.75 40.07 -37.52
C GLU A 133 20.24 38.62 -37.39
N LEU A 134 19.56 37.82 -36.56
CA LEU A 134 19.89 36.41 -36.40
C LEU A 134 19.55 35.62 -37.66
N LEU A 135 20.53 34.87 -38.17
CA LEU A 135 20.40 34.18 -39.45
C LEU A 135 19.30 33.10 -39.42
N GLU A 136 18.98 32.57 -38.23
CA GLU A 136 17.89 31.60 -38.01
C GLU A 136 16.51 32.10 -38.50
N ASN A 137 16.26 33.41 -38.47
CA ASN A 137 14.98 34.00 -38.86
C ASN A 137 14.98 34.55 -40.30
N SER A 138 16.16 34.71 -40.90
CA SER A 138 16.34 35.31 -42.23
C SER A 138 15.90 34.42 -43.41
N GLY A 139 15.43 33.19 -43.16
CA GLY A 139 15.09 32.22 -44.20
C GLY A 139 16.30 31.59 -44.92
N LEU A 140 17.52 32.06 -44.67
CA LEU A 140 18.77 31.56 -45.25
C LEU A 140 19.31 30.30 -44.56
N VAL A 141 18.83 29.99 -43.35
CA VAL A 141 19.16 28.73 -42.66
C VAL A 141 18.08 27.69 -43.00
N PRO A 142 18.44 26.57 -43.65
CA PRO A 142 17.49 25.53 -44.03
C PRO A 142 16.99 24.75 -42.80
N LYS A 143 15.97 25.29 -42.12
CA LYS A 143 15.42 24.73 -40.88
C LYS A 143 14.44 23.57 -41.11
N TYR A 144 13.73 23.57 -42.25
CA TYR A 144 12.63 22.63 -42.52
C TYR A 144 12.88 21.66 -43.68
N ILE A 145 14.06 21.69 -44.30
CA ILE A 145 14.35 20.88 -45.49
C ILE A 145 14.27 19.37 -45.20
N LYS A 146 14.75 18.92 -44.03
CA LYS A 146 14.70 17.49 -43.66
C LYS A 146 13.30 17.00 -43.28
N ARG A 147 12.42 17.88 -42.82
CA ARG A 147 11.05 17.51 -42.42
C ARG A 147 10.18 17.13 -43.62
N MET A 148 10.41 17.78 -44.76
CA MET A 148 9.69 17.47 -46.00
C MET A 148 10.06 16.13 -46.63
N VAL A 149 11.21 15.54 -46.27
CA VAL A 149 11.63 14.23 -46.82
C VAL A 149 10.99 13.08 -46.03
N SER A 150 10.89 13.19 -44.70
CA SER A 150 10.27 12.15 -43.86
C SER A 150 8.74 12.09 -43.95
N GLU A 151 8.07 13.19 -44.31
CA GLU A 151 6.60 13.23 -44.47
C GLU A 151 6.14 12.77 -45.87
N ARG A 152 7.06 12.48 -46.80
CA ARG A 152 6.76 12.01 -48.17
C ARG A 152 6.92 10.49 -48.37
N GLU A 153 7.40 9.76 -47.37
CA GLU A 153 7.59 8.30 -47.41
C GLU A 153 6.52 7.51 -46.63
N VAL A 154 5.30 8.03 -46.54
CA VAL A 154 4.11 7.29 -46.04
C VAL A 154 3.00 7.32 -47.07
#